data_AF-A0A851A7F7-F1
#
_entry.id   AF-A0A851A7F7-F1
#
_cell.length_a   1.000
_cell.length_b   1.000
_cell.length_c   1.000
_cell.angle_alpha   90.00
_cell.angle_beta   90.00
_cell.angle_gamma   90.00
#
_symmetry.space_group_name_H-M   'P 1'
#
loop_
_entity.id
_entity.type
_entity.pdbx_description
1 polymer ?
#
loop_
_entity_poly.entity_id
_entity_poly.type
_entity_poly.pdbx_seq_one_letter_code
_entity_poly.pdbx_strand_id
1 'polypeptide(L)'
;ARCQCKVAPKERRNCGHTGISAVECRKAGCCFDASVPGLPRCFAPKAKKVRKICPNNPETRINCGFPGITAKECERKGCCFRAYPAGVPWCFHRRVVEQ
;
A
#
# COMPACT_ATOMS: atom_id res chain seq x y z
N ALA A 1 0.69 -4.02 4.44
CA ALA A 1 -0.03 -3.32 5.54
C ALA A 1 -0.82 -2.15 4.96
N ARG A 2 -2.08 -1.94 5.38
CA ARG A 2 -2.94 -0.83 4.92
C ARG A 2 -2.70 0.49 5.66
N CYS A 3 -1.88 0.49 6.71
CA CYS A 3 -1.61 1.66 7.55
C CYS A 3 -0.10 1.93 7.66
N GLN A 4 0.26 3.15 8.06
CA GLN A 4 1.65 3.61 8.24
C GLN A 4 1.83 4.47 9.49
N CYS A 5 3.04 4.46 10.04
CA CYS A 5 3.43 5.30 11.18
C CYS A 5 4.08 6.63 10.78
N LYS A 6 4.30 6.85 9.48
CA LYS A 6 4.76 8.15 8.96
C LYS A 6 3.58 9.13 8.96
N VAL A 7 3.37 9.76 10.11
CA VAL A 7 2.33 10.76 10.38
C VAL A 7 3.02 12.04 10.83
N ALA A 8 2.67 13.16 10.17
CA ALA A 8 3.19 14.47 10.56
C ALA A 8 2.86 14.73 12.05
N PRO A 9 3.77 15.32 12.85
CA PRO A 9 3.54 15.47 14.29
C PRO A 9 2.20 16.14 14.63
N LYS A 10 1.82 17.19 13.90
CA LYS A 10 0.55 17.92 14.08
C LYS A 10 -0.71 17.11 13.72
N GLU A 11 -0.58 16.05 12.93
CA GLU A 11 -1.69 15.16 12.55
C GLU A 11 -1.83 13.95 13.50
N ARG A 12 -0.92 13.78 14.47
CA ARG A 12 -0.94 12.64 15.40
C ARG A 12 -2.18 12.70 16.27
N ARG A 13 -2.93 11.60 16.28
CA ARG A 13 -4.06 11.38 17.18
C ARG A 13 -3.64 10.42 18.27
N ASN A 14 -3.87 10.76 19.53
CA ASN A 14 -3.54 9.89 20.65
C ASN A 14 -4.21 8.50 20.50
N CYS A 15 -3.47 7.44 20.79
CA CYS A 15 -3.91 6.04 20.64
C CYS A 15 -3.61 5.20 21.90
N GLY A 16 -2.99 5.79 22.92
CA GLY A 16 -2.67 5.12 24.18
C GLY A 16 -2.90 6.01 25.40
N HIS A 17 -2.52 5.51 26.57
CA HIS A 17 -2.58 6.27 27.82
C HIS A 17 -1.25 6.98 28.11
N THR A 18 -1.28 7.94 29.03
CA THR A 18 -0.09 8.61 29.54
C THR A 18 0.86 7.59 30.16
N GLY A 19 2.16 7.70 29.85
CA GLY A 19 3.18 6.77 30.37
C GLY A 19 3.29 5.42 29.67
N ILE A 20 2.45 5.12 28.67
CA ILE A 20 2.50 3.86 27.91
C ILE A 20 3.90 3.55 27.36
N SER A 21 4.33 2.29 27.47
CA SER A 21 5.59 1.85 26.88
C SER A 21 5.51 1.74 25.36
N ALA A 22 6.67 1.77 24.69
CA ALA A 22 6.73 1.60 23.25
C ALA A 22 6.21 0.22 22.80
N VAL A 23 6.39 -0.81 23.63
CA VAL A 23 5.94 -2.18 23.34
C VAL A 23 4.43 -2.29 23.45
N GLU A 24 3.83 -1.78 24.52
CA GLU A 24 2.37 -1.79 24.72
C GLU A 24 1.66 -0.98 23.63
N CYS A 25 2.19 0.19 23.28
CA CYS A 25 1.65 1.00 22.19
C CYS A 25 1.61 0.24 20.85
N ARG A 26 2.71 -0.45 20.50
CA ARG A 26 2.76 -1.26 19.27
C ARG A 26 1.84 -2.48 19.33
N LYS A 27 1.72 -3.14 20.50
CA LYS A 27 0.78 -4.25 20.72
C LYS A 27 -0.68 -3.81 20.57
N ALA A 28 -1.00 -2.57 20.93
CA ALA A 28 -2.31 -1.97 20.70
C ALA A 28 -2.59 -1.62 19.22
N GLY A 29 -1.66 -1.91 18.31
CA GLY A 29 -1.79 -1.59 16.88
C GLY A 29 -1.52 -0.11 16.56
N CYS A 30 -0.97 0.64 17.51
CA CYS A 30 -0.61 2.04 17.35
C CYS A 30 0.86 2.21 16.94
N CYS A 31 1.22 3.45 16.62
CA CYS A 31 2.58 3.87 16.33
C CYS A 31 3.20 4.56 17.54
N PHE A 32 4.48 4.32 17.78
CA PHE A 32 5.21 4.96 18.86
C PHE A 32 6.36 5.81 18.33
N ASP A 33 6.42 7.07 18.74
CA ASP A 33 7.54 7.98 18.49
C ASP A 33 7.62 9.03 19.61
N ALA A 34 8.73 9.00 20.36
CA ALA A 34 9.00 9.92 21.47
C ALA A 34 9.94 11.08 21.09
N SER A 35 10.32 11.21 19.82
CA SER A 35 11.28 12.24 19.37
C SER A 35 10.72 13.67 19.37
N VAL A 36 9.39 13.83 19.46
CA VAL A 36 8.73 15.15 19.43
C VAL A 36 8.07 15.45 20.79
N PRO A 37 8.64 16.38 21.59
CA PRO A 37 8.06 16.81 22.88
C PRO A 37 6.68 17.47 22.71
N GLY A 38 5.81 17.37 23.72
CA GLY A 38 4.43 17.89 23.68
C GLY A 38 3.47 17.10 22.77
N LEU A 39 4.04 16.18 21.97
CA LEU A 39 3.46 15.13 21.15
C LEU A 39 2.74 13.97 21.86
N PRO A 40 1.58 13.41 21.46
CA PRO A 40 1.26 12.04 21.81
C PRO A 40 2.37 11.09 21.31
N ARG A 41 3.07 10.44 22.25
CA ARG A 41 4.13 9.47 21.92
C ARG A 41 3.57 8.20 21.31
N CYS A 42 2.36 7.80 21.74
CA CYS A 42 1.60 6.73 21.15
C CYS A 42 0.44 7.29 20.33
N PHE A 43 0.43 7.06 19.02
CA PHE A 43 -0.52 7.68 18.11
C PHE A 43 -1.08 6.71 17.08
N ALA A 44 -2.27 7.02 16.56
CA ALA A 44 -2.97 6.17 15.63
C ALA A 44 -2.22 6.11 14.29
N PRO A 45 -2.10 4.93 13.66
CA PRO A 45 -1.51 4.82 12.35
C PRO A 45 -2.42 5.48 11.31
N LYS A 46 -1.82 6.08 10.27
CA LYS A 46 -2.57 6.66 9.16
C LYS A 46 -2.84 5.59 8.10
N ALA A 47 -4.05 5.55 7.56
CA ALA A 47 -4.34 4.70 6.41
C ALA A 47 -3.49 5.14 5.21
N LYS A 48 -2.83 4.18 4.57
CA LYS A 48 -2.13 4.40 3.31
C LYS A 48 -3.18 4.64 2.23
N LYS A 49 -3.18 5.84 1.65
CA LYS A 49 -3.92 6.08 0.41
C LYS A 49 -3.17 5.33 -0.69
N VAL A 50 -3.84 4.37 -1.31
CA VAL A 50 -3.25 3.56 -2.37
C VAL A 50 -4.16 3.52 -3.58
N ARG A 51 -3.56 3.42 -4.76
CA ARG A 51 -4.28 3.20 -6.01
C ARG A 51 -3.71 2.02 -6.77
N LYS A 52 -4.55 1.37 -7.58
CA LYS A 52 -4.13 0.30 -8.49
C LYS A 52 -3.79 0.89 -9.85
N ILE A 53 -2.57 0.69 -10.32
CA ILE A 53 -2.11 1.15 -11.63
C ILE A 53 -1.74 -0.03 -12.54
N CYS A 54 -1.78 0.20 -13.84
CA CYS A 54 -1.18 -0.71 -14.81
C CYS A 54 0.31 -0.35 -14.97
N PRO A 55 1.26 -1.23 -14.58
CA PRO A 55 2.68 -0.93 -14.75
C PRO A 55 3.01 -0.72 -16.24
N ASN A 56 3.73 0.35 -16.54
CA ASN A 56 4.17 0.65 -17.90
C ASN A 56 5.34 -0.25 -18.33
N ASN A 57 6.29 -0.51 -17.42
CA ASN A 57 7.48 -1.32 -17.72
C ASN A 57 7.11 -2.80 -17.99
N PRO A 58 7.33 -3.32 -19.21
CA PRO A 58 7.07 -4.70 -19.59
C PRO A 58 7.73 -5.76 -18.70
N GLU A 59 8.96 -5.52 -18.26
CA GLU A 59 9.76 -6.49 -17.49
C GLU A 59 9.19 -6.74 -16.08
N THR A 60 8.41 -5.79 -15.58
CA THR A 60 7.77 -5.88 -14.26
C THR A 60 6.39 -6.52 -14.30
N ARG A 61 5.90 -6.91 -15.49
CA ARG A 61 4.57 -7.48 -15.67
C ARG A 61 4.53 -8.89 -15.11
N ILE A 62 3.60 -9.12 -14.18
CA ILE A 62 3.31 -10.45 -13.65
C ILE A 62 2.07 -10.96 -14.36
N ASN A 63 2.16 -12.13 -15.00
CA ASN A 63 1.08 -12.73 -15.78
C ASN A 63 -0.20 -12.88 -14.93
N CYS A 64 -1.35 -12.53 -15.51
CA CYS A 64 -2.69 -12.64 -14.91
C CYS A 64 -3.71 -13.34 -15.85
N GLY A 65 -3.25 -13.94 -16.93
CA GLY A 65 -4.10 -14.53 -17.95
C GLY A 65 -3.50 -15.81 -18.51
N PHE A 66 -3.77 -16.05 -19.79
CA PHE A 66 -3.27 -17.19 -20.55
C PHE A 66 -2.99 -16.75 -22.00
N PRO A 67 -2.15 -17.47 -22.76
CA PRO A 67 -1.90 -17.16 -24.17
C PRO A 67 -3.21 -17.10 -24.98
N GLY A 68 -3.38 -16.06 -25.79
CA GLY A 68 -4.60 -15.86 -26.58
C GLY A 68 -5.78 -15.21 -25.85
N ILE A 69 -5.64 -14.87 -24.56
CA ILE A 69 -6.67 -14.13 -23.81
C ILE A 69 -6.98 -12.78 -24.48
N THR A 70 -8.26 -12.44 -24.58
CA THR A 70 -8.69 -11.14 -25.11
C THR A 70 -8.50 -10.02 -24.09
N ALA A 71 -8.41 -8.77 -24.56
CA ALA A 71 -8.35 -7.60 -23.67
C ALA A 71 -9.53 -7.55 -22.70
N LYS A 72 -10.75 -7.80 -23.21
CA LYS A 72 -11.99 -7.78 -22.42
C LYS A 72 -12.00 -8.85 -21.33
N GLU A 73 -11.53 -10.05 -21.61
CA GLU A 73 -11.44 -11.12 -20.60
C GLU A 73 -10.40 -10.80 -19.51
N CYS A 74 -9.25 -10.25 -19.92
CA CYS A 74 -8.21 -9.81 -18.99
C CYS A 74 -8.70 -8.70 -18.05
N GLU A 75 -9.38 -7.69 -18.59
CA GLU A 75 -9.92 -6.57 -17.82
C GLU A 75 -11.04 -7.02 -16.88
N ARG A 76 -11.89 -7.96 -17.32
CA ARG A 76 -12.93 -8.59 -16.47
C ARG A 76 -12.34 -9.36 -15.29
N LYS A 77 -11.12 -9.90 -15.41
CA LYS A 77 -10.34 -10.47 -14.30
C LYS A 77 -9.76 -9.41 -13.34
N GLY A 78 -10.01 -8.12 -13.59
CA GLY A 78 -9.47 -7.01 -12.81
C GLY A 78 -8.01 -6.70 -13.11
N CYS A 79 -7.47 -7.22 -14.22
CA CYS A 79 -6.09 -7.04 -14.63
C CYS A 79 -5.93 -5.95 -15.70
N CYS A 80 -4.69 -5.78 -16.14
CA CYS A 80 -4.30 -4.84 -17.18
C CYS A 80 -3.97 -5.60 -18.45
N PHE A 81 -4.33 -5.03 -19.59
CA PHE A 81 -4.00 -5.61 -20.90
C PHE A 81 -3.14 -4.64 -21.72
N ARG A 82 -2.01 -5.12 -22.23
CA ARG A 82 -1.20 -4.47 -23.27
C ARG A 82 -0.49 -5.51 -24.12
N ALA A 83 -0.86 -5.59 -25.39
CA ALA A 83 -0.32 -6.52 -26.37
C ALA A 83 1.05 -6.09 -26.97
N TYR A 84 1.93 -5.52 -26.14
CA TYR A 84 3.28 -5.10 -26.55
C TYR A 84 4.21 -4.91 -25.34
N PRO A 85 5.52 -5.22 -25.45
CA PRO A 85 6.18 -5.94 -26.54
C PRO A 85 5.81 -7.43 -26.59
N ALA A 86 6.30 -8.15 -27.59
CA ALA A 86 6.27 -9.62 -27.59
C ALA A 86 7.20 -10.19 -26.51
N GLY A 87 7.00 -11.45 -26.14
CA GLY A 87 7.83 -12.13 -25.12
C GLY A 87 7.54 -11.75 -23.66
N VAL A 88 6.54 -10.90 -23.41
CA VAL A 88 6.07 -10.56 -22.06
C VAL A 88 4.57 -10.85 -21.90
N PRO A 89 4.07 -10.99 -20.66
CA PRO A 89 2.64 -11.13 -20.42
C PRO A 89 1.85 -9.93 -20.95
N TRP A 90 0.87 -10.21 -21.81
CA TRP A 90 -0.05 -9.19 -22.32
C TRP A 90 -1.18 -8.91 -21.35
N CYS A 91 -1.65 -9.93 -20.64
CA CYS A 91 -2.53 -9.78 -19.48
C CYS A 91 -1.72 -9.88 -18.19
N PHE A 92 -1.72 -8.83 -17.37
CA PHE A 92 -0.87 -8.74 -16.19
C PHE A 92 -1.54 -8.05 -15.01
N HIS A 93 -1.04 -8.36 -13.81
CA HIS A 93 -1.57 -7.80 -12.57
C HIS A 93 -1.36 -6.29 -12.45
N ARG A 94 -2.35 -5.62 -11.87
CA ARG A 94 -2.22 -4.23 -11.41
C ARG A 94 -1.21 -4.15 -10.26
N ARG A 95 -0.44 -3.06 -10.21
CA ARG A 95 0.42 -2.74 -9.07
C ARG A 95 -0.31 -1.82 -8.11
N VAL A 96 -0.15 -2.04 -6.81
CA VAL A 96 -0.63 -1.14 -5.77
C VAL A 96 0.49 -0.15 -5.48
N VAL A 97 0.21 1.14 -5.67
CA VAL A 97 1.14 2.22 -5.34
C VAL A 97 0.52 3.14 -4.31
N GLU A 98 1.35 3.69 -3.42
CA GLU A 98 0.94 4.76 -2.51
C GLU A 98 0.63 6.03 -3.32
N GLN A 99 -0.42 6.74 -2.92
CA GLN A 99 -0.86 8.00 -3.52
C GLN A 99 -0.24 9.18 -2.80
#